data_AF-A0A2E9WLK9-F1
#
_entry.id   AF-A0A2E9WLK9-F1
#
_cell.length_a   1.000
_cell.length_b   1.000
_cell.length_c   1.000
_cell.angle_alpha   90.00
_cell.angle_beta   90.00
_cell.angle_gamma   90.00
#
_symmetry.space_group_name_H-M   'P 1'
#
loop_
_entity.id
_entity.type
_entity.pdbx_description
1 polymer ?
#
loop_
_entity_poly.entity_id
_entity_poly.type
_entity_poly.pdbx_seq_one_letter_code
_entity_poly.pdbx_strand_id
1 'polypeptide(L)'
;MNMSSRNVWLTLVIGSIVICGSLGGLVHVARQDIELAQVDLHTLEDQVTVARSTTSQTPKLERDVIVLRELSSFVEETLPSTEDLTRLIEDLKEYLQEADVEVESFGLRPNRPSALTQNTGIDRIGYTLTFEGGLFELMTFLSRIESDERFMAVRSFKLVSTSREALERDGRALHHIQVDIETYTYRPEHTVAEASIDGYERKRGLLVGDIGTRGKALRPSVYRFEGDRGRRDPWVDLRVPALGEEGGPSVQEQVQFVESLIELVDEAHAEWELVQATSNTIDRIVKRGRLGQTLAQLDEELRRLNAGFDIHYVPALRRFELEVLEPRETLRLVMEEDSQSGPSRDELLALEEAMLRHLERAEFGLAMDAFAALEASLSRVQSDPRRWEVAQRLSEYNRQAQTALEFSELALQFGGSVIIDQGDPSVIVIQEVQGAREARSYSVGDFVLPGLEVAAVRPNEVVFYFKGYELTRVY
;
A
#
# COMPACT_ATOMS: atom_id res chain seq x y z
N MET A 1 -37.36 68.16 108.16
CA MET A 1 -38.14 67.74 106.97
C MET A 1 -38.13 66.22 106.92
N ASN A 2 -39.24 65.58 107.33
CA ASN A 2 -39.39 64.13 107.31
C ASN A 2 -39.51 63.66 105.85
N MET A 3 -38.39 63.28 105.23
CA MET A 3 -38.44 62.51 104.00
C MET A 3 -39.02 61.14 104.34
N SER A 4 -40.14 60.78 103.72
CA SER A 4 -40.67 59.41 103.72
C SER A 4 -39.53 58.43 103.45
N SER A 5 -39.45 57.33 104.22
CA SER A 5 -38.40 56.31 104.09
C SER A 5 -38.22 55.82 102.65
N ARG A 6 -39.29 55.87 101.84
CA ARG A 6 -39.30 55.55 100.42
C ARG A 6 -38.45 56.51 99.56
N ASN A 7 -38.42 57.81 99.89
CA ASN A 7 -37.71 58.82 99.12
C ASN A 7 -36.20 58.81 99.41
N VAL A 8 -35.78 58.53 100.64
CA VAL A 8 -34.35 58.36 101.00
C VAL A 8 -33.77 57.12 100.30
N TRP A 9 -34.53 56.03 100.28
CA TRP A 9 -34.14 54.80 99.59
C TRP A 9 -34.02 55.01 98.08
N LEU A 10 -34.98 55.73 97.47
CA LEU A 10 -34.92 56.09 96.05
C LEU A 10 -33.69 56.95 95.69
N THR A 11 -33.35 57.96 96.50
CA THR A 11 -32.15 58.78 96.24
C THR A 11 -30.85 58.02 96.40
N LEU A 12 -30.78 57.06 97.33
CA LEU A 12 -29.61 56.20 97.51
C LEU A 12 -29.45 55.19 96.35
N VAL A 13 -30.56 54.62 95.89
CA VAL A 13 -30.56 53.72 94.72
C VAL A 13 -30.18 54.48 93.45
N ILE A 14 -30.75 55.65 93.22
CA ILE A 14 -30.42 56.48 92.04
C ILE A 14 -28.96 56.95 92.12
N GLY A 15 -28.48 57.39 93.28
CA GLY A 15 -27.08 57.79 93.47
C GLY A 15 -26.09 56.63 93.25
N SER A 16 -26.43 55.43 93.73
CA SER A 16 -25.63 54.22 93.50
C SER A 16 -25.61 53.82 92.03
N ILE A 17 -26.74 53.89 91.32
CA ILE A 17 -26.82 53.61 89.88
C ILE A 17 -25.98 54.62 89.08
N VAL A 18 -26.00 55.90 89.43
CA VAL A 18 -25.21 56.93 88.74
C VAL A 18 -23.71 56.73 88.98
N ILE A 19 -23.29 56.39 90.20
CA ILE A 19 -21.87 56.14 90.52
C ILE A 19 -21.38 54.84 89.86
N CYS A 20 -22.17 53.77 89.90
CA CYS A 20 -21.83 52.52 89.21
C CYS A 20 -21.84 52.71 87.68
N GLY A 21 -22.75 53.51 87.13
CA GLY A 21 -22.81 53.85 85.72
C GLY A 21 -21.63 54.71 85.26
N SER A 22 -21.21 55.70 86.06
CA SER A 22 -20.06 56.56 85.74
C SER A 22 -18.73 55.81 85.87
N LEU A 23 -18.54 55.00 86.91
CA LEU A 23 -17.38 54.13 87.05
C LEU A 23 -17.34 53.05 85.96
N GLY A 24 -18.49 52.45 85.64
CA GLY A 24 -18.61 51.50 84.54
C GLY A 24 -18.28 52.12 83.18
N GLY A 25 -18.74 53.36 82.94
CA GLY A 25 -18.42 54.14 81.74
C GLY A 25 -16.94 54.48 81.63
N LEU A 26 -16.30 54.91 82.72
CA LEU A 26 -14.85 55.17 82.74
C LEU A 26 -14.03 53.90 82.50
N VAL A 27 -14.43 52.77 83.08
CA VAL A 27 -13.80 51.46 82.83
C VAL A 27 -14.01 51.02 81.39
N HIS A 28 -15.16 51.29 80.79
CA HIS A 28 -15.43 50.96 79.39
C HIS A 28 -14.55 51.79 78.44
N VAL A 29 -14.44 53.10 78.66
CA VAL A 29 -13.55 53.96 77.86
C VAL A 29 -12.10 53.53 78.01
N ALA A 30 -11.64 53.27 79.25
CA ALA A 30 -10.29 52.77 79.48
C ALA A 30 -10.03 51.40 78.82
N ARG A 31 -11.04 50.51 78.75
CA ARG A 31 -10.94 49.24 78.01
C ARG A 31 -10.84 49.47 76.50
N GLN A 32 -11.63 50.38 75.94
CA GLN A 32 -11.55 50.72 74.52
C GLN A 32 -10.19 51.31 74.15
N ASP A 33 -9.62 52.17 74.99
CA ASP A 33 -8.27 52.72 74.77
C ASP A 33 -7.19 51.63 74.84
N ILE A 34 -7.35 50.65 75.73
CA ILE A 34 -6.46 49.48 75.80
C ILE A 34 -6.60 48.59 74.57
N GLU A 35 -7.83 48.33 74.10
CA GLU A 35 -8.08 47.54 72.89
C GLU A 35 -7.49 48.23 71.65
N LEU A 36 -7.65 49.54 71.50
CA LEU A 36 -7.04 50.32 70.42
C LEU A 36 -5.51 50.28 70.49
N ALA A 37 -4.92 50.47 71.68
CA ALA A 37 -3.48 50.38 71.87
C ALA A 37 -2.92 48.97 71.59
N GLN A 38 -3.70 47.91 71.87
CA GLN A 38 -3.33 46.53 71.54
C GLN A 38 -3.36 46.28 70.02
N VAL A 39 -4.33 46.84 69.31
CA VAL A 39 -4.38 46.79 67.84
C VAL A 39 -3.19 47.54 67.23
N ASP A 40 -2.88 48.74 67.73
CA ASP A 40 -1.71 49.51 67.28
C ASP A 40 -0.40 48.76 67.55
N LEU A 41 -0.28 48.10 68.71
CA LEU A 41 0.89 47.30 69.04
C LEU A 41 1.04 46.10 68.09
N HIS A 42 -0.04 45.37 67.80
CA HIS A 42 0.00 44.26 66.84
C HIS A 42 0.34 44.73 65.43
N THR A 43 -0.23 45.83 64.96
CA THR A 43 0.10 46.36 63.62
C THR A 43 1.57 46.81 63.54
N LEU A 44 2.12 47.37 64.62
CA LEU A 44 3.53 47.76 64.68
C LEU A 44 4.45 46.53 64.74
N GLU A 45 4.07 45.48 65.47
CA GLU A 45 4.79 44.19 65.46
C GLU A 45 4.78 43.54 64.08
N ASP A 46 3.65 43.56 63.38
CA ASP A 46 3.54 43.07 62.00
C ASP A 46 4.43 43.90 61.04
N GLN A 47 4.45 45.24 61.18
CA GLN A 47 5.34 46.09 60.41
C GLN A 47 6.83 45.79 60.69
N VAL A 48 7.18 45.53 61.95
CA VAL A 48 8.56 45.18 62.34
C VAL A 48 8.95 43.80 61.81
N THR A 49 8.05 42.82 61.83
CA THR A 49 8.33 41.49 61.28
C THR A 49 8.49 41.54 59.77
N VAL A 50 7.62 42.27 59.06
CA VAL A 50 7.76 42.54 57.62
C VAL A 50 9.09 43.25 57.35
N ALA A 51 9.40 44.36 58.04
CA ALA A 51 10.66 45.09 57.86
C ALA A 51 11.89 44.21 58.13
N ARG A 52 11.86 43.36 59.17
CA ARG A 52 12.92 42.39 59.47
C ARG A 52 13.07 41.36 58.35
N SER A 53 11.96 40.81 57.84
CA SER A 53 11.97 39.87 56.73
C SER A 53 12.52 40.50 55.45
N THR A 54 12.10 41.73 55.11
CA THR A 54 12.62 42.48 53.97
C THR A 54 14.11 42.72 54.12
N THR A 55 14.55 43.23 55.27
CA THR A 55 15.98 43.49 55.56
C THR A 55 16.82 42.21 55.50
N SER A 56 16.29 41.07 55.96
CA SER A 56 16.99 39.79 55.89
C SER A 56 17.14 39.27 54.46
N GLN A 57 16.20 39.61 53.57
CA GLN A 57 16.20 39.19 52.17
C GLN A 57 16.95 40.17 51.25
N THR A 58 17.09 41.45 51.63
CA THR A 58 17.78 42.48 50.83
C THR A 58 19.18 42.06 50.37
N PRO A 59 20.09 41.51 51.21
CA PRO A 59 21.42 41.11 50.74
C PRO A 59 21.40 39.99 49.71
N LYS A 60 20.40 39.10 49.77
CA LYS A 60 20.24 38.03 48.78
C LYS A 60 19.72 38.60 47.46
N LEU A 61 18.69 39.45 47.53
CA LEU A 61 18.14 40.14 46.37
C LEU A 61 19.18 41.03 45.68
N GLU A 62 19.99 41.77 46.44
CA GLU A 62 21.09 42.57 45.90
C GLU A 62 22.11 41.71 45.14
N ARG A 63 22.53 40.57 45.72
CA ARG A 63 23.43 39.64 45.01
C ARG A 63 22.80 39.13 43.73
N ASP A 64 21.54 38.70 43.78
CA ASP A 64 20.85 38.17 42.60
C ASP A 64 20.67 39.24 41.53
N VAL A 65 20.35 40.50 41.88
CA VAL A 65 20.27 41.62 40.92
C VAL A 65 21.63 41.96 40.33
N ILE A 66 22.71 42.00 41.12
CA ILE A 66 24.07 42.23 40.60
C ILE A 66 24.46 41.15 39.60
N VAL A 67 24.24 39.88 39.97
CA VAL A 67 24.54 38.74 39.11
C VAL A 67 23.69 38.79 37.84
N LEU A 68 22.39 39.05 37.95
CA LEU A 68 21.49 39.15 36.80
C LEU A 68 21.82 40.33 35.89
N ARG A 69 22.29 41.48 36.40
CA ARG A 69 22.72 42.63 35.58
C ARG A 69 23.98 42.31 34.78
N GLU A 70 24.97 41.65 35.38
CA GLU A 70 26.18 41.27 34.65
C GLU A 70 25.89 40.17 33.61
N LEU A 71 24.97 39.26 33.92
CA LEU A 71 24.50 38.26 32.96
C LEU A 71 23.58 38.85 31.89
N SER A 72 22.81 39.91 32.19
CA SER A 72 21.93 40.54 31.20
C SER A 72 22.73 41.21 30.09
N SER A 73 23.85 41.88 30.42
CA SER A 73 24.75 42.41 29.38
C SER A 73 25.32 41.31 28.47
N PHE A 74 25.64 40.13 29.03
CA PHE A 74 26.08 38.97 28.24
C PHE A 74 24.94 38.41 27.35
N VAL A 75 23.72 38.34 27.88
CA VAL A 75 22.54 37.89 27.12
C VAL A 75 22.18 38.89 26.03
N GLU A 76 22.24 40.20 26.30
CA GLU A 76 22.01 41.27 25.31
C GLU A 76 22.99 41.19 24.14
N GLU A 77 24.28 40.92 24.40
CA GLU A 77 25.29 40.75 23.34
C GLU A 77 25.04 39.51 22.47
N THR A 78 24.43 38.47 23.05
CA THR A 78 24.15 37.19 22.37
C THR A 78 22.78 37.19 21.67
N LEU A 79 21.85 38.08 22.06
CA LEU A 79 20.51 38.14 21.48
C LEU A 79 20.53 38.83 20.11
N PRO A 80 19.94 38.23 19.07
CA PRO A 80 19.92 38.79 17.73
C PRO A 80 19.12 40.10 17.64
N SER A 81 19.61 41.01 16.79
CA SER A 81 18.91 42.25 16.45
C SER A 81 17.68 41.96 15.59
N THR A 82 16.78 42.93 15.42
CA THR A 82 15.58 42.74 14.61
C THR A 82 15.88 42.47 13.13
N GLU A 83 17.03 42.89 12.62
CA GLU A 83 17.51 42.61 11.25
C GLU A 83 17.96 41.14 11.09
N ASP A 84 18.48 40.52 12.17
CA ASP A 84 18.94 39.13 12.17
C ASP A 84 17.78 38.12 12.13
N LEU A 85 16.55 38.55 12.42
CA LEU A 85 15.35 37.71 12.34
C LEU A 85 15.01 37.33 10.90
N THR A 86 15.27 38.20 9.93
CA THR A 86 15.07 37.87 8.51
C THR A 86 16.12 36.87 8.04
N ARG A 87 17.38 37.02 8.49
CA ARG A 87 18.46 36.05 8.22
C ARG A 87 18.18 34.69 8.84
N LEU A 88 17.59 34.65 10.05
CA LEU A 88 17.21 33.39 10.69
C LEU A 88 16.30 32.52 9.81
N ILE A 89 15.43 33.11 8.99
CA ILE A 89 14.57 32.36 8.07
C ILE A 89 15.42 31.71 6.96
N GLU A 90 16.45 32.41 6.48
CA GLU A 90 17.39 31.91 5.47
C GLU A 90 18.27 30.80 6.07
N ASP A 91 18.82 31.04 7.27
CA ASP A 91 19.63 30.05 8.00
C ASP A 91 18.83 28.76 8.27
N LEU A 92 17.56 28.88 8.70
CA LEU A 92 16.69 27.73 8.92
C LEU A 92 16.39 26.95 7.63
N LYS A 93 16.30 27.63 6.49
CA LYS A 93 16.15 26.96 5.18
C LYS A 93 17.44 26.26 4.78
N GLU A 94 18.59 26.87 5.02
CA GLU A 94 19.89 26.25 4.78
C GLU A 94 20.07 25.00 5.66
N TYR A 95 19.66 25.04 6.93
CA TYR A 95 19.71 23.87 7.81
C TYR A 95 18.82 22.71 7.33
N LEU A 96 17.68 23.01 6.71
CA LEU A 96 16.82 21.98 6.11
C LEU A 96 17.44 21.43 4.81
N GLN A 97 18.06 22.29 4.00
CA GLN A 97 18.80 21.85 2.81
C GLN A 97 20.00 20.96 3.16
N GLU A 98 20.77 21.31 4.19
CA GLU A 98 21.85 20.46 4.69
C GLU A 98 21.36 19.10 5.21
N ALA A 99 20.13 19.05 5.72
CA ALA A 99 19.49 17.83 6.19
C ALA A 99 18.83 17.02 5.04
N ASP A 100 18.99 17.44 3.77
CA ASP A 100 18.39 16.83 2.58
C ASP A 100 16.84 16.84 2.59
N VAL A 101 16.26 17.93 3.10
CA VAL A 101 14.81 18.09 3.29
C VAL A 101 14.28 19.31 2.53
N GLU A 102 13.16 19.13 1.83
CA GLU A 102 12.45 20.22 1.17
C GLU A 102 11.44 20.90 2.11
N VAL A 103 11.45 22.23 2.11
CA VAL A 103 10.57 23.04 2.96
C VAL A 103 9.21 23.24 2.28
N GLU A 104 8.13 22.78 2.90
CA GLU A 104 6.78 23.00 2.39
C GLU A 104 6.24 24.39 2.76
N SER A 105 6.37 24.76 4.03
CA SER A 105 5.85 26.04 4.51
C SER A 105 6.61 26.60 5.69
N PHE A 106 6.64 27.93 5.74
CA PHE A 106 7.23 28.71 6.82
C PHE A 106 6.25 29.79 7.27
N GLY A 107 5.86 29.77 8.54
CA GLY A 107 4.92 30.72 9.11
C GLY A 107 5.49 31.46 10.30
N LEU A 108 5.39 32.80 10.29
CA LEU A 108 5.61 33.60 11.50
C LEU A 108 4.39 33.44 12.41
N ARG A 109 4.59 33.00 13.65
CA ARG A 109 3.54 32.96 14.65
C ARG A 109 3.40 34.35 15.27
N PRO A 110 2.27 35.06 15.10
CA PRO A 110 2.08 36.37 15.68
C PRO A 110 2.10 36.24 17.21
N ASN A 111 3.02 36.94 17.85
CA ASN A 111 3.15 36.88 19.28
C ASN A 111 2.18 37.86 19.95
N ARG A 112 1.42 37.38 20.95
CA ARG A 112 0.67 38.28 21.82
C ARG A 112 1.64 38.88 22.83
N PRO A 113 1.68 40.22 23.04
CA PRO A 113 2.57 40.82 24.02
C PRO A 113 2.29 40.19 25.38
N SER A 114 3.31 39.55 25.93
CA SER A 114 3.22 38.91 27.24
C SER A 114 3.65 39.90 28.32
N ALA A 115 3.31 39.64 29.59
CA ALA A 115 3.80 40.44 30.72
C ALA A 115 5.35 40.50 30.79
N LEU A 116 6.05 39.57 30.13
CA LEU A 116 7.51 39.58 30.01
C LEU A 116 7.99 40.76 29.15
N THR A 117 7.40 40.94 27.95
CA THR A 117 7.72 42.01 27.00
C THR A 117 7.69 43.39 27.66
N GLN A 118 6.70 43.63 28.53
CA GLN A 118 6.46 44.94 29.14
C GLN A 118 7.47 45.33 30.21
N ASN A 119 8.16 44.36 30.82
CA ASN A 119 9.04 44.60 31.97
C ASN A 119 10.52 44.39 31.65
N THR A 120 10.84 43.50 30.71
CA THR A 120 12.23 43.12 30.40
C THR A 120 12.71 43.59 29.04
N GLY A 121 11.81 44.14 28.20
CA GLY A 121 12.14 44.48 26.81
C GLY A 121 12.44 43.26 25.92
N ILE A 122 12.26 42.02 26.39
CA ILE A 122 12.52 40.83 25.59
C ILE A 122 11.22 40.41 24.89
N ASP A 123 11.25 40.40 23.57
CA ASP A 123 10.18 39.89 22.74
C ASP A 123 10.49 38.48 22.25
N ARG A 124 9.53 37.57 22.48
CA ARG A 124 9.57 36.24 21.90
C ARG A 124 9.07 36.31 20.46
N ILE A 125 9.61 35.48 19.59
CA ILE A 125 9.16 35.35 18.20
C ILE A 125 9.07 33.87 17.90
N GLY A 126 7.88 33.42 17.50
CA GLY A 126 7.63 32.03 17.14
C GLY A 126 7.61 31.86 15.63
N TYR A 127 8.17 30.75 15.18
CA TYR A 127 8.15 30.27 13.81
C TYR A 127 7.57 28.87 13.80
N THR A 128 6.72 28.59 12.81
CA THR A 128 6.24 27.26 12.52
C THR A 128 6.82 26.84 11.18
N LEU A 129 7.57 25.76 11.17
CA LEU A 129 8.11 25.14 9.96
C LEU A 129 7.38 23.84 9.69
N THR A 130 7.08 23.58 8.43
CA THR A 130 6.53 22.31 7.97
C THR A 130 7.36 21.81 6.80
N PHE A 131 7.74 20.53 6.86
CA PHE A 131 8.57 19.87 5.85
C PHE A 131 8.31 18.36 5.82
N GLU A 132 8.74 17.71 4.75
CA GLU A 132 8.67 16.26 4.60
C GLU A 132 10.06 15.63 4.72
N GLY A 133 10.21 14.64 5.60
CA GLY A 133 11.49 13.97 5.82
C GLY A 133 11.37 12.75 6.73
N GLY A 134 12.43 11.95 6.82
CA GLY A 134 12.52 10.85 7.78
C GLY A 134 12.93 11.32 9.18
N LEU A 135 13.06 10.36 10.11
CA LEU A 135 13.58 10.65 11.46
C LEU A 135 14.97 11.25 11.44
N PHE A 136 15.86 10.71 10.61
CA PHE A 136 17.28 11.04 10.71
C PHE A 136 17.58 12.43 10.16
N GLU A 137 16.84 12.84 9.15
CA GLU A 137 16.85 14.19 8.63
C GLU A 137 16.30 15.17 9.68
N LEU A 138 15.20 14.83 10.35
CA LEU A 138 14.68 15.62 11.49
C LEU A 138 15.71 15.76 12.62
N MET A 139 16.37 14.66 13.02
CA MET A 139 17.39 14.70 14.07
C MET A 139 18.61 15.52 13.67
N THR A 140 19.00 15.47 12.40
CA THR A 140 20.06 16.31 11.85
C THR A 140 19.69 17.78 11.95
N PHE A 141 18.48 18.15 11.52
CA PHE A 141 17.94 19.50 11.64
C PHE A 141 17.88 19.99 13.09
N LEU A 142 17.34 19.18 14.02
CA LEU A 142 17.28 19.54 15.45
C LEU A 142 18.68 19.73 16.04
N SER A 143 19.65 18.90 15.66
CA SER A 143 21.03 19.04 16.13
C SER A 143 21.68 20.33 15.63
N ARG A 144 21.33 20.80 14.43
CA ARG A 144 21.80 22.10 13.91
C ARG A 144 21.22 23.26 14.70
N ILE A 145 19.93 23.23 14.99
CA ILE A 145 19.27 24.25 15.82
C ILE A 145 19.87 24.30 17.23
N GLU A 146 20.15 23.14 17.83
CA GLU A 146 20.76 23.08 19.17
C GLU A 146 22.23 23.51 19.19
N SER A 147 22.92 23.40 18.04
CA SER A 147 24.31 23.83 17.88
C SER A 147 24.47 25.30 17.49
N ASP A 148 23.37 26.00 17.19
CA ASP A 148 23.38 27.41 16.80
C ASP A 148 23.82 28.30 17.98
N GLU A 149 24.49 29.41 17.68
CA GLU A 149 24.95 30.36 18.70
C GLU A 149 23.78 31.18 19.29
N ARG A 150 22.65 31.27 18.60
CA ARG A 150 21.48 32.05 19.01
C ARG A 150 20.64 31.29 20.04
N PHE A 151 19.98 32.04 20.92
CA PHE A 151 19.00 31.48 21.84
C PHE A 151 17.73 31.06 21.11
N MET A 152 17.66 29.78 20.79
CA MET A 152 16.52 29.14 20.13
C MET A 152 15.98 27.98 20.97
N ALA A 153 14.67 27.79 20.92
CA ALA A 153 14.00 26.70 21.61
C ALA A 153 12.95 26.05 20.70
N VAL A 154 13.02 24.73 20.58
CA VAL A 154 11.96 23.94 19.95
C VAL A 154 10.90 23.66 21.01
N ARG A 155 9.68 24.16 20.82
CA ARG A 155 8.59 24.03 21.81
C ARG A 155 7.79 22.77 21.65
N SER A 156 7.47 22.47 20.41
CA SER A 156 6.64 21.35 20.04
C SER A 156 7.03 20.92 18.65
N PHE A 157 6.98 19.63 18.41
CA PHE A 157 6.97 19.08 17.07
C PHE A 157 5.79 18.13 16.97
N LYS A 158 5.20 18.08 15.78
CA LYS A 158 4.15 17.14 15.42
C LYS A 158 4.66 16.36 14.22
N LEU A 159 4.68 15.04 14.35
CA LEU A 159 5.05 14.13 13.28
C LEU A 159 3.81 13.36 12.86
N VAL A 160 3.50 13.40 11.57
CA VAL A 160 2.48 12.58 10.95
C VAL A 160 3.20 11.56 10.08
N SER A 161 3.10 10.28 10.46
CA SER A 161 3.72 9.19 9.70
C SER A 161 3.14 9.15 8.29
N THR A 162 3.99 8.78 7.34
CA THR A 162 3.58 8.64 5.95
C THR A 162 2.56 7.52 5.79
N SER A 163 1.65 7.65 4.83
CA SER A 163 0.72 6.56 4.51
C SER A 163 1.48 5.43 3.80
N ARG A 164 0.98 4.20 3.95
CA ARG A 164 1.55 3.05 3.25
C ARG A 164 1.57 3.24 1.73
N GLU A 165 0.54 3.90 1.19
CA GLU A 165 0.41 4.24 -0.24
C GLU A 165 1.50 5.21 -0.72
N ALA A 166 1.87 6.20 0.12
CA ALA A 166 2.95 7.14 -0.20
C ALA A 166 4.32 6.45 -0.13
N LEU A 167 4.53 5.59 0.87
CA LEU A 167 5.73 4.76 0.97
C LEU A 167 5.90 3.81 -0.23
N GLU A 168 4.80 3.24 -0.72
CA GLU A 168 4.77 2.36 -1.90
C GLU A 168 5.06 3.11 -3.21
N ARG A 169 4.74 4.42 -3.30
CA ARG A 169 5.01 5.26 -4.46
C ARG A 169 6.45 5.78 -4.50
N ASP A 170 6.93 6.30 -3.36
CA ASP A 170 8.17 7.08 -3.32
C ASP A 170 9.38 6.26 -2.83
N GLY A 171 9.14 5.03 -2.35
CA GLY A 171 10.18 4.10 -1.88
C GLY A 171 10.91 4.53 -0.59
N ARG A 172 10.58 5.72 -0.06
CA ARG A 172 11.10 6.28 1.19
C ARG A 172 9.95 6.69 2.09
N ALA A 173 10.15 6.56 3.40
CA ALA A 173 9.17 6.99 4.38
C ALA A 173 9.34 8.48 4.67
N LEU A 174 8.70 9.33 3.87
CA LEU A 174 8.69 10.77 4.09
C LEU A 174 7.55 11.14 5.04
N HIS A 175 7.88 11.51 6.27
CA HIS A 175 6.93 11.94 7.28
C HIS A 175 6.67 13.44 7.16
N HIS A 176 5.40 13.83 7.33
CA HIS A 176 5.04 15.23 7.37
C HIS A 176 5.29 15.75 8.80
N ILE A 177 6.26 16.65 8.92
CA ILE A 177 6.76 17.12 10.20
C ILE A 177 6.51 18.63 10.33
N GLN A 178 5.86 19.00 11.43
CA GLN A 178 5.67 20.39 11.81
C GLN A 178 6.47 20.69 13.09
N VAL A 179 7.36 21.68 13.05
CA VAL A 179 8.20 22.09 14.17
C VAL A 179 7.92 23.54 14.53
N ASP A 180 7.62 23.80 15.81
CA ASP A 180 7.47 25.13 16.36
C ASP A 180 8.77 25.55 17.05
N ILE A 181 9.45 26.54 16.46
CA ILE A 181 10.70 27.10 16.92
C ILE A 181 10.46 28.49 17.48
N GLU A 182 11.18 28.84 18.53
CA GLU A 182 11.13 30.17 19.10
C GLU A 182 12.50 30.76 19.30
N THR A 183 12.56 32.06 19.05
CA THR A 183 13.73 32.88 19.34
C THR A 183 13.30 34.09 20.17
N TYR A 184 14.29 34.81 20.69
CA TYR A 184 14.11 35.96 21.55
C TYR A 184 14.86 37.14 20.94
N THR A 185 14.25 38.31 20.95
CA THR A 185 14.88 39.57 20.53
C THR A 185 14.77 40.58 21.65
N TYR A 186 15.76 41.48 21.72
CA TYR A 186 15.80 42.53 22.72
C TYR A 186 15.32 43.86 22.13
N ARG A 187 14.33 44.47 22.77
CA ARG A 187 13.78 45.79 22.49
C ARG A 187 13.93 46.68 23.73
N PRO A 188 14.94 47.56 23.77
CA PRO A 188 15.23 48.39 24.94
C PRO A 188 14.16 49.47 25.21
N GLU A 189 13.22 49.70 24.29
CA GLU A 189 12.17 50.71 24.44
C GLU A 189 11.17 50.42 25.59
N HIS A 190 11.19 49.20 26.15
CA HIS A 190 10.27 48.73 27.19
C HIS A 190 10.94 48.37 28.53
N THR A 191 12.18 48.79 28.77
CA THR A 191 12.89 48.46 30.03
C THR A 191 12.61 49.47 31.16
N VAL A 192 12.44 48.95 32.38
CA VAL A 192 12.30 49.75 33.60
C VAL A 192 13.64 50.38 33.99
N ALA A 193 13.62 51.60 34.54
CA ALA A 193 14.82 52.29 35.01
C ALA A 193 15.60 51.46 36.05
N GLU A 194 16.91 51.40 35.86
CA GLU A 194 17.83 50.65 36.70
C GLU A 194 17.86 51.14 38.16
N ALA A 195 17.73 50.21 39.12
CA ALA A 195 17.89 50.52 40.54
C ALA A 195 19.37 50.79 40.90
N SER A 196 19.62 51.80 41.73
CA SER A 196 20.94 52.13 42.26
C SER A 196 21.29 51.21 43.44
N ILE A 197 22.48 50.59 43.41
CA ILE A 197 23.00 49.73 44.48
C ILE A 197 24.28 50.33 45.03
N ASP A 198 24.33 50.55 46.34
CA ASP A 198 25.51 51.09 47.00
C ASP A 198 26.71 50.14 46.93
N GLY A 199 27.85 50.68 46.48
CA GLY A 199 29.13 49.96 46.44
C GLY A 199 29.17 48.82 45.41
N TYR A 200 28.42 48.93 44.31
CA TYR A 200 28.25 47.94 43.26
C TYR A 200 29.57 47.25 42.83
N GLU A 201 30.60 48.00 42.42
CA GLU A 201 31.87 47.44 41.91
C GLU A 201 32.57 46.50 42.90
N ARG A 202 32.55 46.84 44.19
CA ARG A 202 33.15 46.00 45.24
C ARG A 202 32.36 44.72 45.46
N LYS A 203 31.02 44.79 45.44
CA LYS A 203 30.14 43.62 45.59
C LYS A 203 30.23 42.71 44.36
N ARG A 204 30.28 43.29 43.16
CA ARG A 204 30.54 42.59 41.90
C ARG A 204 31.85 41.81 41.95
N GLY A 205 32.94 42.43 42.39
CA GLY A 205 34.25 41.78 42.54
C GLY A 205 34.23 40.53 43.45
N LEU A 206 33.35 40.50 44.46
CA LEU A 206 33.17 39.32 45.33
C LEU A 206 32.31 38.22 44.68
N LEU A 207 31.49 38.55 43.70
CA LEU A 207 30.55 37.63 43.03
C LEU A 207 31.06 37.11 41.68
N VAL A 208 32.29 37.42 41.29
CA VAL A 208 32.87 37.00 39.99
C VAL A 208 32.79 35.48 39.79
N GLY A 209 33.03 34.69 40.85
CA GLY A 209 32.91 33.22 40.79
C GLY A 209 31.49 32.73 40.52
N ASP A 210 30.49 33.35 41.15
CA ASP A 210 29.08 33.03 40.97
C ASP A 210 28.60 33.46 39.57
N ILE A 211 29.01 34.65 39.11
CA ILE A 211 28.75 35.14 37.75
C ILE A 211 29.34 34.17 36.73
N GLY A 212 30.61 33.76 36.89
CA GLY A 212 31.26 32.81 35.98
C GLY A 212 30.60 31.43 35.97
N THR A 213 30.12 30.95 37.12
CA THR A 213 29.45 29.64 37.22
C THR A 213 28.07 29.69 36.57
N ARG A 214 27.26 30.71 36.87
CA ARG A 214 25.93 30.89 36.24
C ARG A 214 26.06 31.20 34.75
N GLY A 215 27.07 31.97 34.33
CA GLY A 215 27.34 32.25 32.92
C GLY A 215 27.72 31.00 32.13
N LYS A 216 28.50 30.07 32.70
CA LYS A 216 28.76 28.76 32.08
C LYS A 216 27.50 27.92 31.95
N ALA A 217 26.60 27.97 32.93
CA ALA A 217 25.34 27.24 32.89
C ALA A 217 24.35 27.77 31.83
N LEU A 218 24.52 29.02 31.38
CA LEU A 218 23.74 29.60 30.28
C LEU A 218 24.20 29.13 28.90
N ARG A 219 25.39 28.53 28.77
CA ARG A 219 25.88 27.96 27.51
C ARG A 219 25.30 26.53 27.38
N PRO A 220 24.39 26.28 26.42
CA PRO A 220 23.83 24.95 26.23
C PRO A 220 24.93 23.95 25.87
N SER A 221 24.78 22.70 26.31
CA SER A 221 25.63 21.61 25.87
C SER A 221 25.28 21.25 24.43
N VAL A 222 26.23 21.39 23.52
CA VAL A 222 26.01 21.07 22.10
C VAL A 222 25.93 19.55 21.92
N TYR A 223 24.78 19.06 21.46
CA TYR A 223 24.62 17.68 21.02
C TYR A 223 24.82 17.59 19.51
N ARG A 224 25.82 16.80 19.07
CA ARG A 224 26.08 16.55 17.66
C ARG A 224 25.52 15.20 17.26
N PHE A 225 24.54 15.21 16.36
CA PHE A 225 24.01 13.98 15.77
C PHE A 225 25.00 13.39 14.77
N GLU A 226 25.28 12.08 14.87
CA GLU A 226 26.27 11.36 14.03
C GLU A 226 25.62 10.65 12.82
N GLY A 227 24.34 10.89 12.54
CA GLY A 227 23.59 10.24 11.46
C GLY A 227 22.89 8.94 11.86
N ASP A 228 22.34 8.26 10.84
CA ASP A 228 21.55 7.03 10.95
C ASP A 228 22.28 5.87 11.68
N ARG A 229 23.60 5.73 11.45
CA ARG A 229 24.44 4.63 11.99
C ARG A 229 23.91 3.22 11.67
N GLY A 230 23.22 3.04 10.55
CA GLY A 230 22.63 1.77 10.12
C GLY A 230 21.39 1.38 10.93
N ARG A 231 20.75 2.32 11.61
CA ARG A 231 19.52 2.11 12.37
C ARG A 231 18.34 2.40 11.45
N ARG A 232 17.31 1.57 11.56
CA ARG A 232 16.06 1.81 10.85
C ARG A 232 15.26 2.94 11.51
N ASP A 233 14.53 3.70 10.71
CA ASP A 233 13.52 4.64 11.21
C ASP A 233 12.44 3.89 12.03
N PRO A 234 12.27 4.20 13.32
CA PRO A 234 11.31 3.55 14.22
C PRO A 234 9.84 3.84 13.87
N TRP A 235 9.56 4.85 13.05
CA TRP A 235 8.20 5.18 12.62
C TRP A 235 7.77 4.49 11.33
N VAL A 236 8.66 3.68 10.75
CA VAL A 236 8.38 2.84 9.59
C VAL A 236 8.13 1.41 10.06
N ASP A 237 7.00 0.82 9.64
CA ASP A 237 6.63 -0.56 10.00
C ASP A 237 7.74 -1.55 9.61
N LEU A 238 8.23 -2.31 10.60
CA LEU A 238 9.25 -3.34 10.50
C LEU A 238 9.02 -4.37 9.38
N ARG A 239 7.77 -4.54 8.93
CA ARG A 239 7.37 -5.49 7.90
C ARG A 239 7.65 -5.02 6.47
N VAL A 240 7.94 -3.74 6.27
CA VAL A 240 8.42 -3.23 4.98
C VAL A 240 9.93 -3.50 4.92
N PRO A 241 10.47 -4.21 3.91
CA PRO A 241 11.91 -4.40 3.80
C PRO A 241 12.61 -3.04 3.62
N ALA A 242 13.66 -2.79 4.41
CA ALA A 242 14.47 -1.58 4.31
C ALA A 242 15.47 -1.76 3.17
N LEU A 243 15.14 -1.24 1.98
CA LEU A 243 15.89 -1.42 0.73
C LEU A 243 16.11 -2.90 0.38
N GLY A 244 15.69 -3.33 -0.81
CA GLY A 244 16.11 -4.63 -1.32
C GLY A 244 17.63 -4.74 -1.20
N GLU A 245 18.11 -5.83 -0.60
CA GLU A 245 19.52 -6.22 -0.70
C GLU A 245 19.95 -6.04 -2.17
N GLU A 246 21.12 -5.41 -2.38
CA GLU A 246 21.63 -4.93 -3.67
C GLU A 246 21.13 -5.73 -4.89
N GLY A 247 20.12 -5.19 -5.60
CA GLY A 247 19.66 -5.72 -6.88
C GLY A 247 18.29 -6.43 -6.90
N GLY A 248 17.57 -6.54 -5.77
CA GLY A 248 16.21 -7.09 -5.74
C GLY A 248 15.11 -6.11 -6.21
N PRO A 249 13.96 -6.60 -6.69
CA PRO A 249 12.85 -5.75 -7.12
C PRO A 249 12.25 -4.97 -5.94
N SER A 250 11.88 -3.72 -6.20
CA SER A 250 11.20 -2.85 -5.24
C SER A 250 9.85 -3.42 -4.80
N VAL A 251 9.32 -2.94 -3.66
CA VAL A 251 7.99 -3.35 -3.18
C VAL A 251 6.91 -3.04 -4.24
N GLN A 252 7.03 -1.91 -4.94
CA GLN A 252 6.11 -1.52 -6.01
C GLN A 252 6.15 -2.49 -7.19
N GLU A 253 7.34 -2.84 -7.65
CA GLU A 253 7.51 -3.82 -8.74
C GLU A 253 6.96 -5.19 -8.32
N GLN A 254 7.18 -5.62 -7.08
CA GLN A 254 6.63 -6.88 -6.56
C GLN A 254 5.10 -6.86 -6.54
N VAL A 255 4.47 -5.76 -6.11
CA VAL A 255 3.01 -5.63 -6.09
C VAL A 255 2.43 -5.61 -7.51
N GLN A 256 3.00 -4.79 -8.41
CA GLN A 256 2.56 -4.71 -9.81
C GLN A 256 2.71 -6.04 -10.54
N PHE A 257 3.80 -6.78 -10.27
CA PHE A 257 4.01 -8.10 -10.84
C PHE A 257 2.92 -9.07 -10.40
N VAL A 258 2.58 -9.10 -9.10
CA VAL A 258 1.49 -9.96 -8.59
C VAL A 258 0.14 -9.54 -9.17
N GLU A 259 -0.14 -8.24 -9.31
CA GLU A 259 -1.38 -7.76 -9.95
C GLU A 259 -1.50 -8.21 -11.40
N SER A 260 -0.41 -8.12 -12.17
CA SER A 260 -0.41 -8.61 -13.56
C SER A 260 -0.68 -10.11 -13.67
N LEU A 261 -0.22 -10.91 -12.69
CA LEU A 261 -0.52 -12.34 -12.63
C LEU A 261 -1.98 -12.61 -12.27
N ILE A 262 -2.57 -11.81 -11.38
CA ILE A 262 -3.98 -11.92 -11.01
C ILE A 262 -4.86 -11.62 -12.22
N GLU A 263 -4.57 -10.55 -12.97
CA GLU A 263 -5.30 -10.21 -14.20
C GLU A 263 -5.27 -11.35 -15.23
N LEU A 264 -4.12 -12.01 -15.41
CA LEU A 264 -4.00 -13.17 -16.31
C LEU A 264 -4.80 -14.38 -15.82
N VAL A 265 -4.86 -14.62 -14.51
CA VAL A 265 -5.65 -15.71 -13.93
C VAL A 265 -7.15 -15.44 -14.06
N ASP A 266 -7.58 -14.19 -13.84
CA ASP A 266 -8.96 -13.77 -14.02
C ASP A 266 -9.40 -13.89 -15.50
N GLU A 267 -8.52 -13.49 -16.44
CA GLU A 267 -8.76 -13.67 -17.87
C GLU A 267 -8.89 -15.16 -18.22
N ALA A 268 -8.00 -16.02 -17.71
CA ALA A 268 -8.08 -17.46 -17.95
C ALA A 268 -9.38 -18.08 -17.39
N HIS A 269 -9.86 -17.62 -16.22
CA HIS A 269 -11.16 -18.06 -15.68
C HIS A 269 -12.32 -17.61 -16.56
N ALA A 270 -12.32 -16.36 -17.00
CA ALA A 270 -13.36 -15.85 -17.90
C ALA A 270 -13.38 -16.60 -19.24
N GLU A 271 -12.21 -16.90 -19.81
CA GLU A 271 -12.09 -17.71 -21.03
C GLU A 271 -12.60 -19.14 -20.83
N TRP A 272 -12.34 -19.75 -19.66
CA TRP A 272 -12.86 -21.07 -19.32
C TRP A 272 -14.39 -21.10 -19.20
N GLU A 273 -15.00 -20.10 -18.56
CA GLU A 273 -16.46 -19.97 -18.51
C GLU A 273 -17.07 -19.85 -19.91
N LEU A 274 -16.40 -19.11 -20.81
CA LEU A 274 -16.82 -18.99 -22.21
C LEU A 274 -16.70 -20.30 -22.99
N VAL A 275 -15.71 -21.14 -22.68
CA VAL A 275 -15.56 -22.48 -23.26
C VAL A 275 -16.73 -23.37 -22.82
N GLN A 276 -17.06 -23.36 -21.52
CA GLN A 276 -18.16 -24.14 -20.94
C GLN A 276 -19.54 -23.71 -21.46
N ALA A 277 -19.76 -22.41 -21.65
CA ALA A 277 -21.03 -21.88 -22.17
C ALA A 277 -21.26 -22.18 -23.67
N THR A 278 -20.23 -22.60 -24.41
CA THR A 278 -20.31 -22.77 -25.87
C THR A 278 -20.73 -24.20 -26.24
N SER A 279 -21.84 -24.34 -26.95
CA SER A 279 -22.35 -25.64 -27.44
C SER A 279 -21.74 -26.09 -28.77
N ASN A 280 -21.23 -25.15 -29.58
CA ASN A 280 -20.61 -25.44 -30.88
C ASN A 280 -19.16 -25.95 -30.71
N THR A 281 -18.85 -27.12 -31.27
CA THR A 281 -17.54 -27.79 -31.17
C THR A 281 -16.40 -26.96 -31.76
N ILE A 282 -16.61 -26.34 -32.93
CA ILE A 282 -15.56 -25.56 -33.60
C ILE A 282 -15.22 -24.32 -32.77
N ASP A 283 -16.24 -23.59 -32.30
CA ASP A 283 -16.04 -22.42 -31.44
C ASP A 283 -15.40 -22.80 -30.10
N ARG A 284 -15.74 -23.98 -29.56
CA ARG A 284 -15.12 -24.50 -28.35
C ARG A 284 -13.63 -24.77 -28.54
N ILE A 285 -13.22 -25.37 -29.67
CA ILE A 285 -11.81 -25.61 -30.00
C ILE A 285 -11.05 -24.29 -30.11
N VAL A 286 -11.61 -23.28 -30.81
CA VAL A 286 -10.97 -21.96 -30.96
C VAL A 286 -10.80 -21.27 -29.61
N LYS A 287 -11.85 -21.25 -28.77
CA LYS A 287 -11.80 -20.65 -27.43
C LYS A 287 -10.83 -21.38 -26.50
N ARG A 288 -10.77 -22.72 -26.57
CA ARG A 288 -9.79 -23.52 -25.83
C ARG A 288 -8.36 -23.25 -26.27
N GLY A 289 -8.15 -22.95 -27.56
CA GLY A 289 -6.86 -22.49 -28.07
C GLY A 289 -6.41 -21.17 -27.46
N ARG A 290 -7.33 -20.20 -27.28
CA ARG A 290 -7.03 -18.92 -26.61
C ARG A 290 -6.69 -19.11 -25.13
N LEU A 291 -7.50 -19.89 -24.41
CA LEU A 291 -7.19 -20.27 -23.03
C LEU A 291 -5.81 -20.90 -22.88
N GLY A 292 -5.42 -21.76 -23.83
CA GLY A 292 -4.07 -22.34 -23.86
C GLY A 292 -2.95 -21.31 -24.04
N GLN A 293 -3.19 -20.23 -24.78
CA GLN A 293 -2.23 -19.13 -24.94
C GLN A 293 -2.09 -18.31 -23.65
N THR A 294 -3.21 -17.96 -23.01
CA THR A 294 -3.25 -17.23 -21.73
C THR A 294 -2.53 -18.01 -20.62
N LEU A 295 -2.79 -19.33 -20.53
CA LEU A 295 -2.09 -20.20 -19.57
C LEU A 295 -0.59 -20.34 -19.87
N ALA A 296 -0.20 -20.41 -21.15
CA ALA A 296 1.21 -20.45 -21.52
C ALA A 296 1.94 -19.14 -21.17
N GLN A 297 1.27 -18.00 -21.29
CA GLN A 297 1.79 -16.71 -20.85
C GLN A 297 1.93 -16.66 -19.32
N LEU A 298 0.93 -17.12 -18.57
CA LEU A 298 1.00 -17.23 -17.11
C LEU A 298 2.17 -18.10 -16.65
N ASP A 299 2.38 -19.26 -17.29
CA ASP A 299 3.49 -20.17 -16.98
C ASP A 299 4.86 -19.58 -17.33
N GLU A 300 4.94 -18.69 -18.33
CA GLU A 300 6.17 -17.95 -18.65
C GLU A 300 6.49 -16.93 -17.56
N GLU A 301 5.51 -16.15 -17.11
CA GLU A 301 5.71 -15.16 -16.05
C GLU A 301 6.05 -15.84 -14.70
N LEU A 302 5.41 -16.97 -14.38
CA LEU A 302 5.78 -17.78 -13.20
C LEU A 302 7.21 -18.35 -13.28
N ARG A 303 7.69 -18.67 -14.49
CA ARG A 303 9.09 -19.08 -14.68
C ARG A 303 10.06 -17.92 -14.47
N ARG A 304 9.69 -16.69 -14.82
CA ARG A 304 10.50 -15.48 -14.51
C ARG A 304 10.63 -15.25 -13.02
N LEU A 305 9.56 -15.46 -12.25
CA LEU A 305 9.59 -15.40 -10.79
C LEU A 305 10.65 -16.34 -10.20
N ASN A 306 10.66 -17.60 -10.64
CA ASN A 306 11.66 -18.59 -10.21
C ASN A 306 13.10 -18.34 -10.72
N ALA A 307 13.28 -17.49 -11.73
CA ALA A 307 14.58 -17.26 -12.37
C ALA A 307 15.35 -16.04 -11.82
N GLY A 308 14.75 -15.26 -10.91
CA GLY A 308 15.44 -14.12 -10.27
C GLY A 308 14.54 -12.98 -9.79
N PHE A 309 13.21 -13.12 -9.82
CA PHE A 309 12.28 -12.12 -9.29
C PHE A 309 11.62 -12.66 -8.02
N ASP A 310 12.31 -12.56 -6.89
CA ASP A 310 11.83 -13.09 -5.62
C ASP A 310 10.89 -12.10 -4.90
N ILE A 311 9.66 -12.56 -4.61
CA ILE A 311 8.69 -11.80 -3.82
C ILE A 311 9.01 -11.95 -2.33
N HIS A 312 9.57 -10.90 -1.74
CA HIS A 312 9.89 -10.85 -0.31
C HIS A 312 8.80 -10.15 0.51
N TYR A 313 7.97 -9.33 -0.13
CA TYR A 313 6.92 -8.59 0.55
C TYR A 313 5.76 -9.52 0.95
N VAL A 314 5.65 -9.82 2.25
CA VAL A 314 4.68 -10.77 2.83
C VAL A 314 3.22 -10.58 2.35
N PRO A 315 2.68 -9.34 2.24
CA PRO A 315 1.34 -9.12 1.70
C PRO A 315 1.20 -9.52 0.23
N ALA A 316 2.17 -9.19 -0.62
CA ALA A 316 2.17 -9.60 -2.03
C ALA A 316 2.34 -11.11 -2.16
N LEU A 317 3.19 -11.73 -1.35
CA LEU A 317 3.36 -13.18 -1.30
C LEU A 317 2.03 -13.89 -0.96
N ARG A 318 1.31 -13.39 0.05
CA ARG A 318 0.01 -13.96 0.43
C ARG A 318 -1.05 -13.79 -0.66
N ARG A 319 -1.08 -12.65 -1.35
CA ARG A 319 -1.97 -12.44 -2.50
C ARG A 319 -1.62 -13.38 -3.63
N PHE A 320 -0.33 -13.54 -3.94
CA PHE A 320 0.14 -14.48 -4.94
C PHE A 320 -0.28 -15.94 -4.62
N GLU A 321 -0.14 -16.39 -3.38
CA GLU A 321 -0.57 -17.74 -2.98
C GLU A 321 -2.08 -17.94 -3.15
N LEU A 322 -2.90 -17.00 -2.65
CA LEU A 322 -4.36 -17.14 -2.60
C LEU A 322 -5.07 -16.79 -3.92
N GLU A 323 -4.59 -15.78 -4.65
CA GLU A 323 -5.24 -15.23 -5.84
C GLU A 323 -4.62 -15.75 -7.14
N VAL A 324 -3.40 -16.31 -7.12
CA VAL A 324 -2.74 -16.84 -8.32
C VAL A 324 -2.57 -18.36 -8.25
N LEU A 325 -1.88 -18.88 -7.23
CA LEU A 325 -1.55 -20.32 -7.17
C LEU A 325 -2.80 -21.19 -6.95
N GLU A 326 -3.62 -20.88 -5.96
CA GLU A 326 -4.83 -21.65 -5.65
C GLU A 326 -5.84 -21.66 -6.83
N PRO A 327 -6.19 -20.51 -7.45
CA PRO A 327 -7.14 -20.52 -8.56
C PRO A 327 -6.57 -21.18 -9.82
N ARG A 328 -5.26 -21.03 -10.08
CA ARG A 328 -4.61 -21.73 -11.21
C ARG A 328 -4.67 -23.24 -11.05
N GLU A 329 -4.35 -23.78 -9.87
CA GLU A 329 -4.45 -25.23 -9.63
C GLU A 329 -5.90 -25.72 -9.73
N THR A 330 -6.85 -24.92 -9.24
CA THR A 330 -8.28 -25.23 -9.38
C THR A 330 -8.69 -25.30 -10.85
N LEU A 331 -8.29 -24.32 -11.66
CA LEU A 331 -8.55 -24.29 -13.09
C LEU A 331 -7.89 -25.47 -13.81
N ARG A 332 -6.64 -25.81 -13.46
CA ARG A 332 -5.92 -26.97 -14.00
C ARG A 332 -6.66 -28.28 -13.72
N LEU A 333 -7.11 -28.48 -12.48
CA LEU A 333 -7.86 -29.69 -12.09
C LEU A 333 -9.17 -29.81 -12.86
N VAL A 334 -9.93 -28.73 -12.97
CA VAL A 334 -11.20 -28.71 -13.70
C VAL A 334 -10.98 -28.95 -15.20
N MET A 335 -9.93 -28.38 -15.80
CA MET A 335 -9.56 -28.64 -17.19
C MET A 335 -9.09 -30.08 -17.41
N GLU A 336 -8.39 -30.69 -16.45
CA GLU A 336 -8.00 -32.10 -16.51
C GLU A 336 -9.22 -33.01 -16.44
N GLU A 337 -10.18 -32.71 -15.58
CA GLU A 337 -11.45 -33.46 -15.46
C GLU A 337 -12.30 -33.38 -16.73
N ASP A 338 -12.41 -32.19 -17.33
CA ASP A 338 -13.08 -31.99 -18.63
C ASP A 338 -12.35 -32.76 -19.76
N SER A 339 -11.02 -32.73 -19.75
CA SER A 339 -10.19 -33.45 -20.73
C SER A 339 -10.31 -34.97 -20.61
N GLN A 340 -10.53 -35.49 -19.41
CA GLN A 340 -10.72 -36.91 -19.13
C GLN A 340 -12.11 -37.40 -19.55
N SER A 341 -13.12 -36.53 -19.53
CA SER A 341 -14.52 -36.87 -19.84
C SER A 341 -14.77 -37.16 -21.33
N GLY A 342 -13.85 -36.75 -22.21
CA GLY A 342 -13.95 -36.97 -23.67
C GLY A 342 -15.11 -36.18 -24.32
N PRO A 343 -15.26 -36.27 -25.65
CA PRO A 343 -16.35 -35.59 -26.36
C PRO A 343 -17.72 -36.06 -25.85
N SER A 344 -18.66 -35.12 -25.76
CA SER A 344 -20.02 -35.44 -25.33
C SER A 344 -20.74 -36.30 -26.36
N ARG A 345 -21.81 -37.00 -25.95
CA ARG A 345 -22.60 -37.81 -26.88
C ARG A 345 -23.19 -36.97 -28.03
N ASP A 346 -23.62 -35.76 -27.72
CA ASP A 346 -24.23 -34.87 -28.71
C ASP A 346 -23.19 -34.36 -29.73
N GLU A 347 -21.94 -34.16 -29.29
CA GLU A 347 -20.83 -33.86 -30.20
C GLU A 347 -20.52 -35.02 -31.14
N LEU A 348 -20.52 -36.26 -30.64
CA LEU A 348 -20.30 -37.44 -31.46
C LEU A 348 -21.41 -37.63 -32.50
N LEU A 349 -22.67 -37.34 -32.13
CA LEU A 349 -23.81 -37.40 -33.04
C LEU A 349 -23.76 -36.27 -34.10
N ALA A 350 -23.36 -35.06 -33.70
CA ALA A 350 -23.20 -33.95 -34.65
C ALA A 350 -22.07 -34.21 -35.66
N LEU A 351 -20.96 -34.80 -35.21
CA LEU A 351 -19.88 -35.23 -36.09
C LEU A 351 -20.34 -36.35 -37.03
N GLU A 352 -21.11 -37.32 -36.52
CA GLU A 352 -21.69 -38.41 -37.32
C GLU A 352 -22.55 -37.85 -38.46
N GLU A 353 -23.42 -36.88 -38.17
CA GLU A 353 -24.24 -36.20 -39.18
C GLU A 353 -23.39 -35.41 -40.18
N ALA A 354 -22.31 -34.75 -39.73
CA ALA A 354 -21.40 -34.03 -40.63
C ALA A 354 -20.64 -34.98 -41.57
N MET A 355 -20.08 -36.07 -41.05
CA MET A 355 -19.35 -37.06 -41.84
C MET A 355 -20.26 -37.75 -42.86
N LEU A 356 -21.49 -38.11 -42.48
CA LEU A 356 -22.46 -38.68 -43.41
C LEU A 356 -22.79 -37.73 -44.57
N ARG A 357 -22.99 -36.43 -44.28
CA ARG A 357 -23.22 -35.43 -45.32
C ARG A 357 -22.04 -35.28 -46.28
N HIS A 358 -20.80 -35.35 -45.79
CA HIS A 358 -19.61 -35.31 -46.64
C HIS A 358 -19.44 -36.59 -47.47
N LEU A 359 -19.74 -37.76 -46.90
CA LEU A 359 -19.74 -39.05 -47.60
C LEU A 359 -20.77 -39.07 -48.74
N GLU A 360 -22.00 -38.59 -48.49
CA GLU A 360 -23.06 -38.50 -49.50
C GLU A 360 -22.70 -37.56 -50.67
N ARG A 361 -21.88 -36.52 -50.41
CA ARG A 361 -21.41 -35.56 -51.42
C ARG A 361 -20.13 -35.98 -52.12
N ALA A 362 -19.59 -37.17 -51.80
CA ALA A 362 -18.28 -37.63 -52.27
C ALA A 362 -17.10 -36.70 -51.89
N GLU A 363 -17.24 -35.94 -50.81
CA GLU A 363 -16.20 -35.06 -50.25
C GLU A 363 -15.34 -35.83 -49.23
N PHE A 364 -14.70 -36.91 -49.67
CA PHE A 364 -14.04 -37.88 -48.78
C PHE A 364 -12.92 -37.27 -47.92
N GLY A 365 -12.15 -36.32 -48.47
CA GLY A 365 -11.09 -35.63 -47.72
C GLY A 365 -11.63 -34.83 -46.54
N LEU A 366 -12.75 -34.11 -46.72
CA LEU A 366 -13.38 -33.33 -45.65
C LEU A 366 -13.97 -34.23 -44.55
N ALA A 367 -14.48 -35.40 -44.91
CA ALA A 367 -14.94 -36.38 -43.94
C ALA A 367 -13.78 -36.92 -43.08
N MET A 368 -12.62 -37.18 -43.69
CA MET A 368 -11.41 -37.63 -43.00
C MET A 368 -10.84 -36.52 -42.08
N ASP A 369 -10.80 -35.27 -42.55
CA ASP A 369 -10.34 -34.13 -41.75
C ASP A 369 -11.23 -33.89 -40.52
N ALA A 370 -12.54 -34.02 -40.68
CA ALA A 370 -13.50 -33.90 -39.58
C ALA A 370 -13.29 -34.99 -38.52
N PHE A 371 -12.98 -36.22 -38.93
CA PHE A 371 -12.65 -37.31 -38.02
C PHE A 371 -11.30 -37.09 -37.32
N ALA A 372 -10.26 -36.66 -38.05
CA ALA A 372 -8.92 -36.43 -37.53
C ALA A 372 -8.91 -35.42 -36.36
N ALA A 373 -9.83 -34.44 -36.37
CA ALA A 373 -9.97 -33.47 -35.30
C ALA A 373 -10.33 -34.10 -33.93
N LEU A 374 -11.00 -35.25 -33.92
CA LEU A 374 -11.52 -35.91 -32.71
C LEU A 374 -10.86 -37.27 -32.42
N GLU A 375 -10.12 -37.85 -33.36
CA GLU A 375 -9.51 -39.19 -33.27
C GLU A 375 -8.74 -39.42 -31.95
N ALA A 376 -7.87 -38.48 -31.56
CA ALA A 376 -7.07 -38.58 -30.34
C ALA A 376 -7.91 -38.65 -29.04
N SER A 377 -9.15 -38.14 -29.09
CA SER A 377 -10.08 -38.09 -27.95
C SER A 377 -11.03 -39.29 -27.89
N LEU A 378 -11.20 -40.04 -28.99
CA LEU A 378 -12.14 -41.18 -29.06
C LEU A 378 -11.73 -42.35 -28.15
N SER A 379 -10.43 -42.56 -27.94
CA SER A 379 -9.89 -43.60 -27.04
C SER A 379 -10.37 -43.44 -25.59
N ARG A 380 -10.70 -42.20 -25.18
CA ARG A 380 -11.14 -41.87 -23.82
C ARG A 380 -12.60 -42.22 -23.56
N VAL A 381 -13.36 -42.40 -24.64
CA VAL A 381 -14.80 -42.71 -24.62
C VAL A 381 -15.06 -44.22 -24.49
N GLN A 382 -14.01 -45.05 -24.54
CA GLN A 382 -14.08 -46.51 -24.51
C GLN A 382 -14.75 -47.08 -23.24
N SER A 383 -14.74 -46.32 -22.14
CA SER A 383 -15.36 -46.69 -20.86
C SER A 383 -16.89 -46.55 -20.83
N ASP A 384 -17.50 -45.75 -21.72
CA ASP A 384 -18.95 -45.56 -21.82
C ASP A 384 -19.50 -46.34 -23.03
N PRO A 385 -20.25 -47.46 -22.83
CA PRO A 385 -20.73 -48.30 -23.92
C PRO A 385 -21.56 -47.58 -24.98
N ARG A 386 -22.35 -46.57 -24.58
CA ARG A 386 -23.26 -45.86 -25.51
C ARG A 386 -22.52 -44.87 -26.38
N ARG A 387 -21.51 -44.21 -25.83
CA ARG A 387 -20.69 -43.25 -26.59
C ARG A 387 -19.63 -43.98 -27.43
N TRP A 388 -19.12 -45.10 -26.92
CA TRP A 388 -18.19 -45.96 -27.66
C TRP A 388 -18.82 -46.53 -28.93
N GLU A 389 -20.11 -46.89 -28.91
CA GLU A 389 -20.82 -47.33 -30.11
C GLU A 389 -20.78 -46.26 -31.22
N VAL A 390 -21.04 -44.99 -30.88
CA VAL A 390 -20.98 -43.89 -31.85
C VAL A 390 -19.54 -43.67 -32.34
N ALA A 391 -18.55 -43.72 -31.44
CA ALA A 391 -17.14 -43.62 -31.80
C ALA A 391 -16.70 -44.73 -32.78
N GLN A 392 -17.21 -45.96 -32.60
CA GLN A 392 -16.95 -47.07 -33.53
C GLN A 392 -17.62 -46.86 -34.89
N ARG A 393 -18.81 -46.26 -34.95
CA ARG A 393 -19.44 -45.89 -36.23
C ARG A 393 -18.64 -44.81 -36.96
N LEU A 394 -18.15 -43.79 -36.24
CA LEU A 394 -17.30 -42.75 -36.80
C LEU A 394 -15.99 -43.30 -37.39
N SER A 395 -15.34 -44.25 -36.70
CA SER A 395 -14.12 -44.87 -37.23
C SER A 395 -14.39 -45.74 -38.46
N GLU A 396 -15.55 -46.40 -38.51
CA GLU A 396 -16.01 -47.13 -39.68
C GLU A 396 -16.30 -46.21 -40.87
N TYR A 397 -16.92 -45.04 -40.63
CA TYR A 397 -17.12 -44.02 -41.66
C TYR A 397 -15.80 -43.45 -42.18
N ASN A 398 -14.81 -43.25 -41.32
CA ASN A 398 -13.47 -42.83 -41.74
C ASN A 398 -12.81 -43.91 -42.63
N ARG A 399 -12.94 -45.19 -42.26
CA ARG A 399 -12.44 -46.33 -43.06
C ARG A 399 -13.12 -46.41 -44.43
N GLN A 400 -14.42 -46.14 -44.48
CA GLN A 400 -15.18 -46.05 -45.74
C GLN A 400 -14.69 -44.87 -46.60
N ALA A 401 -14.53 -43.68 -46.01
CA ALA A 401 -14.03 -42.49 -46.70
C ALA A 401 -12.62 -42.73 -47.28
N GLN A 402 -11.71 -43.31 -46.51
CA GLN A 402 -10.36 -43.64 -46.96
C GLN A 402 -10.37 -44.65 -48.11
N THR A 403 -11.18 -45.71 -47.99
CA THR A 403 -11.29 -46.73 -49.05
C THR A 403 -11.91 -46.16 -50.33
N ALA A 404 -12.91 -45.29 -50.20
CA ALA A 404 -13.54 -44.60 -51.33
C ALA A 404 -12.59 -43.61 -52.00
N LEU A 405 -11.78 -42.88 -51.22
CA LEU A 405 -10.77 -41.96 -51.75
C LEU A 405 -9.71 -42.73 -52.54
N GLU A 406 -9.12 -43.78 -51.95
CA GLU A 406 -8.14 -44.64 -52.62
C GLU A 406 -8.71 -45.27 -53.90
N PHE A 407 -9.98 -45.70 -53.88
CA PHE A 407 -10.66 -46.22 -55.08
C PHE A 407 -10.89 -45.15 -56.15
N SER A 408 -11.16 -43.90 -55.76
CA SER A 408 -11.34 -42.79 -56.71
C SER A 408 -10.03 -42.34 -57.36
N GLU A 409 -8.90 -42.46 -56.65
CA GLU A 409 -7.55 -42.24 -57.19
C GLU A 409 -7.12 -43.31 -58.21
N LEU A 410 -7.75 -44.49 -58.20
CA LEU A 410 -7.51 -45.50 -59.24
C LEU A 410 -8.03 -44.96 -60.59
N ALA A 411 -7.10 -44.56 -61.44
CA ALA A 411 -7.33 -44.11 -62.82
C ALA A 411 -7.73 -45.28 -63.74
N LEU A 412 -8.89 -45.88 -63.46
CA LEU A 412 -9.50 -46.91 -64.31
C LEU A 412 -10.32 -46.22 -65.41
N GLN A 413 -9.92 -46.40 -66.67
CA GLN A 413 -10.69 -45.98 -67.82
C GLN A 413 -11.47 -47.18 -68.38
N PHE A 414 -12.75 -47.02 -68.68
CA PHE A 414 -13.57 -48.13 -69.20
C PHE A 414 -13.77 -48.01 -70.70
N GLY A 415 -13.43 -49.08 -71.43
CA GLY A 415 -13.59 -49.15 -72.89
C GLY A 415 -14.99 -49.60 -73.34
N GLY A 416 -15.82 -50.08 -72.41
CA GLY A 416 -17.17 -50.58 -72.67
C GLY A 416 -17.49 -51.84 -71.84
N SER A 417 -18.78 -52.20 -71.76
CA SER A 417 -19.26 -53.43 -71.14
C SER A 417 -19.83 -54.37 -72.20
N VAL A 418 -19.63 -55.69 -72.01
CA VAL A 418 -20.22 -56.73 -72.86
C VAL A 418 -21.08 -57.62 -71.98
N ILE A 419 -22.40 -57.53 -72.17
CA ILE A 419 -23.38 -58.36 -71.49
C ILE A 419 -23.82 -59.44 -72.50
N ILE A 420 -23.50 -60.70 -72.23
CA ILE A 420 -23.80 -61.83 -73.12
C ILE A 420 -24.98 -62.62 -72.52
N ASP A 421 -26.08 -62.79 -73.26
CA ASP A 421 -27.30 -63.47 -72.78
C ASP A 421 -27.10 -64.94 -72.34
N GLN A 422 -25.98 -65.58 -72.69
CA GLN A 422 -25.63 -66.97 -72.34
C GLN A 422 -24.18 -67.13 -71.82
N GLY A 423 -23.53 -66.06 -71.35
CA GLY A 423 -22.15 -66.09 -70.85
C GLY A 423 -21.91 -65.08 -69.71
N ASP A 424 -20.74 -65.16 -69.07
CA ASP A 424 -20.40 -64.28 -67.96
C ASP A 424 -20.21 -62.83 -68.46
N PRO A 425 -20.90 -61.84 -67.85
CA PRO A 425 -20.76 -60.45 -68.27
C PRO A 425 -19.36 -59.95 -67.97
N SER A 426 -18.77 -59.21 -68.91
CA SER A 426 -17.37 -58.77 -68.86
C SER A 426 -17.26 -57.25 -69.05
N VAL A 427 -16.26 -56.64 -68.43
CA VAL A 427 -15.91 -55.22 -68.62
C VAL A 427 -14.52 -55.08 -69.23
N ILE A 428 -14.35 -54.15 -70.18
CA ILE A 428 -13.04 -53.79 -70.72
C ILE A 428 -12.48 -52.65 -69.89
N VAL A 429 -11.40 -52.94 -69.16
CA VAL A 429 -10.67 -51.94 -68.38
C VAL A 429 -9.40 -51.56 -69.15
N ILE A 430 -9.24 -50.26 -69.39
CA ILE A 430 -8.07 -49.63 -69.98
C ILE A 430 -7.23 -49.08 -68.84
N GLN A 431 -6.02 -49.62 -68.71
CA GLN A 431 -5.05 -49.20 -67.70
C GLN A 431 -3.78 -48.67 -68.38
N GLU A 432 -3.13 -47.71 -67.72
CA GLU A 432 -1.82 -47.21 -68.13
C GLU A 432 -0.75 -47.85 -67.24
N VAL A 433 0.00 -48.80 -67.79
CA VAL A 433 1.05 -49.54 -67.08
C VAL A 433 2.38 -49.19 -67.74
N GLN A 434 3.31 -48.59 -66.97
CA GLN A 434 4.64 -48.19 -67.45
C GLN A 434 4.64 -47.28 -68.71
N GLY A 435 3.62 -46.42 -68.85
CA GLY A 435 3.49 -45.49 -69.99
C GLY A 435 2.91 -46.11 -71.27
N ALA A 436 2.43 -47.36 -71.22
CA ALA A 436 1.68 -48.01 -72.29
C ALA A 436 0.22 -48.25 -71.85
N ARG A 437 -0.73 -47.98 -72.75
CA ARG A 437 -2.16 -48.27 -72.53
C ARG A 437 -2.45 -49.72 -72.89
N GLU A 438 -2.77 -50.54 -71.89
CA GLU A 438 -3.26 -51.91 -72.08
C GLU A 438 -4.78 -51.95 -71.84
N ALA A 439 -5.52 -52.55 -72.77
CA ALA A 439 -6.95 -52.83 -72.60
C ALA A 439 -7.12 -54.34 -72.39
N ARG A 440 -7.68 -54.73 -71.23
CA ARG A 440 -7.96 -56.14 -70.90
C ARG A 440 -9.42 -56.29 -70.52
N SER A 441 -10.02 -57.42 -70.93
CA SER A 441 -11.37 -57.80 -70.51
C SER A 441 -11.31 -58.58 -69.21
N TYR A 442 -12.17 -58.22 -68.26
CA TYR A 442 -12.31 -58.88 -66.97
C TYR A 442 -13.76 -59.35 -66.80
N SER A 443 -13.94 -60.62 -66.45
CA SER A 443 -15.23 -61.22 -66.11
C SER A 443 -15.54 -61.05 -64.62
N VAL A 444 -16.78 -61.32 -64.23
CA VAL A 444 -17.16 -61.39 -62.81
C VAL A 444 -16.28 -62.42 -62.09
N GLY A 445 -15.65 -62.03 -60.98
CA GLY A 445 -14.68 -62.83 -60.22
C GLY A 445 -13.21 -62.61 -60.60
N ASP A 446 -12.93 -61.86 -61.66
CA ASP A 446 -11.54 -61.56 -62.05
C ASP A 446 -10.95 -60.38 -61.27
N PHE A 447 -9.66 -60.45 -61.00
CA PHE A 447 -8.89 -59.38 -60.35
C PHE A 447 -8.33 -58.41 -61.37
N VAL A 448 -8.76 -57.15 -61.27
CA VAL A 448 -8.30 -56.04 -62.12
C VAL A 448 -6.96 -55.49 -61.64
N LEU A 449 -6.79 -55.41 -60.31
CA LEU A 449 -5.58 -55.03 -59.60
C LEU A 449 -5.47 -55.87 -58.30
N PRO A 450 -4.31 -55.93 -57.63
CA PRO A 450 -4.20 -56.60 -56.34
C PRO A 450 -5.24 -56.06 -55.34
N GLY A 451 -6.19 -56.91 -54.93
CA GLY A 451 -7.26 -56.55 -54.00
C GLY A 451 -8.47 -55.85 -54.60
N LEU A 452 -8.56 -55.73 -55.93
CA LEU A 452 -9.71 -55.19 -56.66
C LEU A 452 -10.32 -56.27 -57.57
N GLU A 453 -11.49 -56.79 -57.19
CA GLU A 453 -12.22 -57.85 -57.89
C GLU A 453 -13.50 -57.31 -58.54
N VAL A 454 -13.86 -57.81 -59.72
CA VAL A 454 -15.15 -57.47 -60.36
C VAL A 454 -16.26 -58.30 -59.70
N ALA A 455 -17.13 -57.65 -58.93
CA ALA A 455 -18.24 -58.32 -58.25
C ALA A 455 -19.50 -58.45 -59.13
N ALA A 456 -19.81 -57.41 -59.91
CA ALA A 456 -20.92 -57.46 -60.86
C ALA A 456 -20.74 -56.44 -62.00
N VAL A 457 -21.17 -56.81 -63.20
CA VAL A 457 -21.20 -55.90 -64.35
C VAL A 457 -22.67 -55.66 -64.72
N ARG A 458 -23.10 -54.40 -64.64
CA ARG A 458 -24.47 -53.96 -64.99
C ARG A 458 -24.40 -53.01 -66.20
N PRO A 459 -25.54 -52.70 -66.86
CA PRO A 459 -25.54 -51.88 -68.07
C PRO A 459 -24.86 -50.52 -67.94
N ASN A 460 -25.03 -49.85 -66.79
CA ASN A 460 -24.55 -48.47 -66.57
C ASN A 460 -23.52 -48.37 -65.44
N GLU A 461 -23.17 -49.48 -64.80
CA GLU A 461 -22.27 -49.48 -63.64
C GLU A 461 -21.52 -50.80 -63.50
N VAL A 462 -20.33 -50.74 -62.91
CA VAL A 462 -19.57 -51.92 -62.46
C VAL A 462 -19.45 -51.86 -60.96
N VAL A 463 -19.76 -52.97 -60.31
CA VAL A 463 -19.56 -53.16 -58.89
C VAL A 463 -18.23 -53.89 -58.70
N PHE A 464 -17.35 -53.29 -57.92
CA PHE A 464 -16.07 -53.88 -57.52
C PHE A 464 -16.08 -54.24 -56.05
N TYR A 465 -15.39 -55.32 -55.71
CA TYR A 465 -15.01 -55.61 -54.33
C TYR A 465 -13.59 -55.08 -54.10
N PHE A 466 -13.45 -54.10 -53.22
CA PHE A 466 -12.18 -53.48 -52.88
C PHE A 466 -12.02 -53.37 -51.37
N LYS A 467 -10.96 -53.99 -50.81
CA LYS A 467 -10.61 -53.94 -49.38
C LYS A 467 -11.78 -54.22 -48.42
N GLY A 468 -12.72 -55.10 -48.80
CA GLY A 468 -13.85 -55.49 -47.95
C GLY A 468 -15.16 -54.74 -48.21
N TYR A 469 -15.17 -53.77 -49.13
CA TYR A 469 -16.36 -52.98 -49.47
C TYR A 469 -16.77 -53.19 -50.93
N GLU A 470 -18.09 -53.15 -51.18
CA GLU A 470 -18.66 -53.08 -52.52
C GLU A 470 -18.70 -51.62 -52.97
N LEU A 471 -17.95 -51.29 -54.01
CA LEU A 471 -17.87 -49.95 -54.58
C LEU A 471 -18.39 -49.97 -56.01
N THR A 472 -19.29 -49.05 -56.31
CA THR A 472 -19.89 -48.94 -57.63
C THR A 472 -19.23 -47.82 -58.41
N ARG A 473 -18.88 -48.10 -59.66
CA ARG A 473 -18.40 -47.09 -60.61
C ARG A 473 -19.35 -47.02 -61.79
N VAL A 474 -19.94 -45.84 -61.97
CA VAL A 474 -20.82 -45.53 -63.09
C VAL A 474 -19.95 -45.14 -64.29
N TYR A 475 -20.34 -45.59 -65.49
CA TYR A 475 -19.64 -45.28 -66.75
C TYR A 475 -19.79 -43.82 -67.20
#